data_AF-A0A951I3C8-F1
#
_entry.id   AF-A0A951I3C8-F1
#
_cell.length_a   1.000
_cell.length_b   1.000
_cell.length_c   1.000
_cell.angle_alpha   90.00
_cell.angle_beta   90.00
_cell.angle_gamma   90.00
#
_symmetry.space_group_name_H-M   'P 1'
#
loop_
_entity.id
_entity.type
_entity.pdbx_description
1 polymer ?
#
loop_
_entity_poly.entity_id
_entity_poly.type
_entity_poly.pdbx_seq_one_letter_code
_entity_poly.pdbx_strand_id
1 'polypeptide(L)'
;MFTCAEERGFSLIELLIVVTVIGIISAIAIPSLAGARAAAQKANAIATLRLMVTTEFQFRVSYGRYADLSEINQFHDNNIGAMTGRTLTRQGYTFQMIPTAPTQAQLATGFTIATTGHGPDGTTPYIFLADQGGIISQISP
;
A
#
# COMPACT_ATOMS: atom_id res chain seq x y z
N MET A 1 52.31 20.40 28.35
CA MET A 1 51.51 19.75 29.41
C MET A 1 50.30 19.13 28.73
N PHE A 2 50.37 17.84 28.38
CA PHE A 2 49.26 17.13 27.75
C PHE A 2 48.37 16.58 28.86
N THR A 3 47.17 17.11 28.99
CA THR A 3 46.16 16.58 29.89
C THR A 3 45.60 15.29 29.27
N CYS A 4 45.88 14.14 29.87
CA CYS A 4 45.22 12.89 29.51
C CYS A 4 43.73 13.03 29.88
N ALA A 5 42.86 13.00 28.87
CA ALA A 5 41.44 12.84 29.09
C ALA A 5 41.20 11.42 29.62
N GLU A 6 40.52 11.31 30.77
CA GLU A 6 40.19 10.03 31.39
C GLU A 6 39.12 9.33 30.53
N GLU A 7 39.52 8.32 29.77
CA GLU A 7 38.61 7.48 28.99
C GLU A 7 37.73 6.66 29.95
N ARG A 8 36.52 7.17 30.23
CA ARG A 8 35.50 6.45 30.99
C ARG A 8 34.94 5.32 30.12
N GLY A 9 35.44 4.10 30.34
CA GLY A 9 34.86 2.88 29.78
C GLY A 9 33.46 2.62 30.32
N PHE A 10 32.56 2.16 29.46
CA PHE A 10 31.20 1.74 29.82
C PHE A 10 31.26 0.45 30.67
N SER A 11 30.50 0.36 31.75
CA SER A 11 30.46 -0.87 32.54
C SER A 11 29.71 -1.99 31.79
N LEU A 12 30.21 -3.22 31.90
CA LEU A 12 29.52 -4.40 31.33
C LEU A 12 28.12 -4.57 31.92
N ILE A 13 27.93 -4.25 33.20
CA ILE A 13 26.61 -4.32 33.83
C ILE A 13 25.68 -3.19 33.35
N GLU A 14 26.22 -2.00 33.03
CA GLU A 14 25.43 -0.91 32.44
C GLU A 14 24.92 -1.30 31.05
N LEU A 15 25.75 -1.95 30.22
CA LEU A 15 25.30 -2.44 28.93
C LEU A 15 24.23 -3.55 29.10
N LEU A 16 24.41 -4.43 30.08
CA LEU A 16 23.55 -5.60 30.30
C LEU A 16 22.13 -5.19 30.74
N ILE A 17 22.00 -4.20 31.64
CA ILE A 17 20.67 -3.70 32.02
C ILE A 17 19.97 -2.99 30.86
N VAL A 18 20.71 -2.24 30.04
CA VAL A 18 20.14 -1.47 28.93
C VAL A 18 19.55 -2.39 27.86
N VAL A 19 20.29 -3.41 27.44
CA VAL A 19 19.80 -4.36 26.43
C VAL A 19 18.63 -5.20 26.96
N THR A 20 18.60 -5.48 28.27
CA THR A 20 17.51 -6.22 28.90
C THR A 20 16.22 -5.40 28.89
N VAL A 21 16.27 -4.12 29.30
CA VAL A 21 15.10 -3.24 29.30
C VAL A 21 14.58 -2.99 27.88
N ILE A 22 15.47 -2.72 26.92
CA ILE A 22 15.09 -2.56 25.51
C ILE A 22 14.48 -3.87 24.96
N GLY A 23 15.02 -5.03 25.38
CA GLY A 23 14.49 -6.34 25.00
C GLY A 23 13.04 -6.57 25.46
N ILE A 24 12.72 -6.23 26.71
CA ILE A 24 11.35 -6.34 27.25
C ILE A 24 10.38 -5.44 26.48
N ILE A 25 10.76 -4.18 26.23
CA ILE A 25 9.93 -3.23 25.47
C ILE A 25 9.73 -3.73 24.03
N SER A 26 10.80 -4.19 23.39
CA SER A 26 10.77 -4.64 21.99
C SER A 26 9.87 -5.87 21.80
N ALA A 27 9.83 -6.79 22.77
CA ALA A 27 8.98 -7.97 22.72
C ALA A 27 7.47 -7.64 22.60
N ILE A 28 7.02 -6.53 23.21
CA ILE A 28 5.63 -6.07 23.15
C ILE A 28 5.40 -5.13 21.96
N ALA A 29 6.39 -4.29 21.66
CA ALA A 29 6.28 -3.26 20.63
C ALA A 29 6.33 -3.80 19.20
N ILE A 30 7.16 -4.81 18.92
CA ILE A 30 7.31 -5.38 17.57
C ILE A 30 6.00 -6.01 17.04
N PRO A 31 5.31 -6.91 17.77
CA PRO A 31 4.09 -7.54 17.24
C PRO A 31 2.96 -6.52 17.03
N SER A 32 2.81 -5.56 17.96
CA SER A 32 1.81 -4.49 17.83
C SER A 32 2.11 -3.56 16.65
N LEU A 33 3.37 -3.21 16.41
CA LEU A 33 3.80 -2.42 15.26
C LEU A 33 3.54 -3.13 13.91
N ALA A 34 3.76 -4.45 13.83
CA ALA A 34 3.51 -5.22 12.63
C ALA A 34 2.01 -5.19 12.23
N GLY A 35 1.12 -5.39 13.20
CA GLY A 35 -0.33 -5.29 12.98
C GLY A 35 -0.77 -3.87 12.55
N ALA A 36 -0.23 -2.84 13.21
CA ALA A 36 -0.52 -1.44 12.86
C ALA A 36 -0.08 -1.09 11.44
N ARG A 37 1.09 -1.59 10.99
CA ARG A 37 1.58 -1.41 9.61
C ARG A 37 0.66 -2.09 8.59
N ALA A 38 0.24 -3.32 8.83
CA ALA A 38 -0.66 -4.03 7.93
C ALA A 38 -2.02 -3.31 7.79
N ALA A 39 -2.58 -2.84 8.90
CA ALA A 39 -3.82 -2.04 8.89
C ALA A 39 -3.65 -0.72 8.11
N ALA A 40 -2.51 -0.03 8.29
CA ALA A 40 -2.19 1.19 7.54
C ALA A 40 -2.06 0.93 6.04
N GLN A 41 -1.43 -0.17 5.63
CA GLN A 41 -1.32 -0.55 4.21
C GLN A 41 -2.69 -0.89 3.60
N LYS A 42 -3.56 -1.61 4.32
CA LYS A 42 -4.95 -1.86 3.90
C LYS A 42 -5.72 -0.56 3.70
N ALA A 43 -5.63 0.36 4.65
CA ALA A 43 -6.27 1.67 4.54
C ALA A 43 -5.73 2.49 3.35
N ASN A 44 -4.41 2.44 3.13
CA ASN A 44 -3.76 3.08 1.99
C ASN A 44 -4.26 2.48 0.66
N ALA A 45 -4.41 1.16 0.55
CA ALA A 45 -4.93 0.50 -0.64
C ALA A 45 -6.36 0.95 -0.96
N ILE A 46 -7.25 1.02 0.04
CA ILE A 46 -8.62 1.52 -0.13
C ILE A 46 -8.63 2.99 -0.55
N ALA A 47 -7.79 3.83 0.05
CA ALA A 47 -7.66 5.24 -0.32
C ALA A 47 -7.15 5.40 -1.76
N THR A 48 -6.18 4.57 -2.17
CA THR A 48 -5.67 4.51 -3.55
C THR A 48 -6.78 4.14 -4.53
N LEU A 49 -7.58 3.13 -4.19
CA LEU A 49 -8.70 2.69 -5.02
C LEU A 49 -9.75 3.80 -5.19
N ARG A 50 -10.05 4.55 -4.12
CA ARG A 50 -10.95 5.73 -4.19
C ARG A 50 -10.39 6.84 -5.09
N LEU A 51 -9.08 7.07 -5.01
CA LEU A 51 -8.39 8.02 -5.89
C LEU A 51 -8.49 7.57 -7.35
N MET A 52 -8.27 6.29 -7.65
CA MET A 52 -8.43 5.73 -8.99
C MET A 52 -9.87 5.92 -9.51
N VAL A 53 -10.89 5.56 -8.72
CA VAL A 53 -12.31 5.76 -9.08
C VAL A 53 -12.62 7.23 -9.38
N THR A 54 -12.10 8.15 -8.57
CA THR A 54 -12.29 9.60 -8.80
C THR A 54 -11.61 10.04 -10.10
N THR A 55 -10.41 9.51 -10.36
CA THR A 55 -9.67 9.79 -11.60
C THR A 55 -10.40 9.25 -12.81
N GLU A 56 -11.02 8.06 -12.70
CA GLU A 56 -11.84 7.48 -13.76
C GLU A 56 -13.03 8.37 -14.14
N PHE A 57 -13.74 8.93 -13.15
CA PHE A 57 -14.80 9.89 -13.43
C PHE A 57 -14.29 11.18 -14.06
N GLN A 58 -13.14 11.71 -13.62
CA GLN A 58 -12.52 12.89 -14.24
C GLN A 58 -12.10 12.62 -15.69
N PHE A 59 -11.51 11.45 -15.94
CA PHE A 59 -11.08 11.02 -17.27
C PHE A 59 -12.29 10.81 -18.19
N ARG A 60 -13.39 10.27 -17.66
CA ARG A 60 -14.66 10.12 -18.37
C ARG A 60 -15.22 11.44 -18.85
N VAL A 61 -15.21 12.46 -17.99
CA VAL A 61 -15.68 13.81 -18.35
C VAL A 61 -14.78 14.45 -19.41
N SER A 62 -13.47 14.19 -19.35
CA SER A 62 -12.49 14.83 -20.23
C SER A 62 -12.36 14.16 -21.61
N TYR A 63 -12.47 12.83 -21.68
CA TYR A 63 -12.17 12.02 -22.87
C TYR A 63 -13.35 11.16 -23.35
N GLY A 64 -14.49 11.17 -22.67
CA GLY A 64 -15.68 10.40 -23.06
C GLY A 64 -15.60 8.89 -22.80
N ARG A 65 -14.51 8.40 -22.21
CA ARG A 65 -14.28 6.99 -21.82
C ARG A 65 -13.55 6.90 -20.48
N TYR A 66 -13.54 5.73 -19.88
CA TYR A 66 -12.67 5.44 -18.73
C TYR A 66 -11.21 5.22 -19.17
N ALA A 67 -10.28 5.44 -18.25
CA ALA A 67 -8.85 5.27 -18.45
C ALA A 67 -8.47 3.80 -18.30
N ASP A 68 -7.34 3.40 -18.89
CA ASP A 68 -6.67 2.16 -18.48
C ASP A 68 -5.78 2.41 -17.24
N LEU A 69 -5.30 1.35 -16.60
CA LEU A 69 -4.53 1.48 -15.36
C LEU A 69 -3.22 2.27 -15.56
N SER A 70 -2.63 2.19 -16.77
CA SER A 70 -1.44 2.97 -17.11
C SER A 70 -1.75 4.46 -17.28
N GLU A 71 -2.87 4.79 -17.94
CA GLU A 71 -3.37 6.15 -18.11
C GLU A 71 -3.74 6.79 -16.77
N ILE A 72 -4.37 6.03 -15.86
CA ILE A 72 -4.63 6.52 -14.48
C ILE A 72 -3.33 6.88 -13.79
N ASN A 73 -2.29 6.04 -13.88
CA ASN A 73 -1.01 6.34 -13.22
C ASN A 73 -0.33 7.56 -13.86
N GLN A 74 -0.35 7.66 -15.19
CA GLN A 74 0.20 8.80 -15.93
C GLN A 74 -0.52 10.11 -15.65
N PHE A 75 -1.83 10.08 -15.43
CA PHE A 75 -2.62 11.25 -15.02
C PHE A 75 -2.13 11.83 -13.68
N HIS A 76 -1.45 11.02 -12.87
CA HIS A 76 -0.83 11.42 -11.60
C HIS A 76 0.70 11.42 -11.67
N ASP A 77 1.29 11.70 -12.84
CA ASP A 77 2.74 11.76 -13.06
C ASP A 77 3.48 10.48 -12.61
N ASN A 78 2.82 9.32 -12.72
CA ASN A 78 3.27 8.02 -12.23
C ASN A 78 3.50 7.92 -10.71
N ASN A 79 2.78 8.73 -9.93
CA ASN A 79 2.93 8.82 -8.47
C ASN A 79 1.94 7.96 -7.65
N ILE A 80 1.10 7.13 -8.30
CA ILE A 80 0.18 6.23 -7.58
C ILE A 80 0.92 4.96 -7.13
N GLY A 81 1.70 4.36 -8.04
CA GLY A 81 2.48 3.16 -7.74
C GLY A 81 3.33 2.70 -8.91
N ALA A 82 4.02 1.57 -8.72
CA ALA A 82 4.90 1.00 -9.73
C ALA A 82 4.11 0.08 -10.66
N MET A 83 4.18 0.35 -11.97
CA MET A 83 3.55 -0.48 -13.00
C MET A 83 4.44 -1.68 -13.35
N THR A 84 3.86 -2.87 -13.34
CA THR A 84 4.47 -4.11 -13.87
C THR A 84 3.50 -4.74 -14.84
N GLY A 85 3.77 -4.60 -16.15
CA GLY A 85 2.81 -5.00 -17.18
C GLY A 85 1.51 -4.18 -17.09
N ARG A 86 0.38 -4.86 -16.85
CA ARG A 86 -0.96 -4.25 -16.76
C ARG A 86 -1.48 -4.15 -15.30
N THR A 87 -0.57 -4.32 -14.35
CA THR A 87 -0.86 -4.30 -12.91
C THR A 87 -0.07 -3.18 -12.26
N LEU A 88 -0.71 -2.42 -11.38
CA LEU A 88 -0.07 -1.39 -10.56
C LEU A 88 0.19 -1.97 -9.17
N THR A 89 1.37 -1.76 -8.62
CA THR A 89 1.75 -2.23 -7.30
C THR A 89 2.03 -1.07 -6.35
N ARG A 90 1.49 -1.15 -5.13
CA ARG A 90 1.73 -0.16 -4.07
C ARG A 90 1.75 -0.85 -2.71
N GLN A 91 2.88 -0.77 -2.00
CA GLN A 91 3.03 -1.23 -0.61
C GLN A 91 2.48 -2.65 -0.34
N GLY A 92 2.72 -3.59 -1.25
CA GLY A 92 2.28 -5.00 -1.11
C GLY A 92 0.88 -5.30 -1.65
N TYR A 93 0.16 -4.29 -2.15
CA TYR A 93 -1.12 -4.45 -2.85
C TYR A 93 -0.93 -4.29 -4.36
N THR A 94 -1.64 -5.11 -5.12
CA THR A 94 -1.67 -5.10 -6.59
C THR A 94 -3.05 -4.69 -7.07
N PHE A 95 -3.10 -3.74 -8.00
CA PHE A 95 -4.31 -3.23 -8.64
C PHE A 95 -4.31 -3.69 -10.09
N GLN A 96 -5.43 -4.20 -10.57
CA GLN A 96 -5.56 -4.71 -11.92
C GLN A 96 -7.00 -4.48 -12.42
N MET A 97 -7.14 -4.14 -13.70
CA MET A 97 -8.45 -4.05 -14.32
C MET A 97 -9.04 -5.44 -14.61
N ILE A 98 -10.36 -5.52 -14.56
CA ILE A 98 -11.13 -6.68 -15.01
C ILE A 98 -12.01 -6.21 -16.19
N PRO A 99 -11.76 -6.68 -17.43
CA PRO A 99 -10.68 -7.58 -17.85
C PRO A 99 -9.28 -6.93 -17.84
N THR A 100 -8.23 -7.75 -17.75
CA THR A 100 -6.82 -7.30 -17.63
C THR A 100 -6.32 -6.44 -18.79
N ALA A 101 -6.91 -6.63 -19.97
CA ALA A 101 -6.64 -5.84 -21.17
C ALA A 101 -7.97 -5.30 -21.71
N PRO A 102 -8.53 -4.25 -21.09
CA PRO A 102 -9.80 -3.71 -21.52
C PRO A 102 -9.61 -3.04 -22.89
N THR A 103 -10.54 -3.33 -23.79
CA THR A 103 -10.62 -2.65 -25.10
C THR A 103 -11.24 -1.27 -24.92
N GLN A 104 -11.01 -0.36 -25.88
CA GLN A 104 -11.60 0.98 -25.83
C GLN A 104 -13.14 0.95 -25.79
N ALA A 105 -13.77 -0.05 -26.42
CA ALA A 105 -15.21 -0.25 -26.34
C ALA A 105 -15.70 -0.62 -24.93
N GLN A 106 -14.90 -1.39 -24.18
CA GLN A 106 -15.22 -1.75 -22.79
C GLN A 106 -15.01 -0.55 -21.85
N LEU A 107 -13.91 0.19 -22.01
CA LEU A 107 -13.69 1.43 -21.24
C LEU A 107 -14.71 2.53 -21.58
N ALA A 108 -15.36 2.45 -22.75
CA ALA A 108 -16.47 3.34 -23.09
C ALA A 108 -17.77 2.98 -22.35
N THR A 109 -17.92 1.78 -21.79
CA THR A 109 -19.14 1.40 -21.07
C THR A 109 -18.95 1.30 -19.56
N GLY A 110 -17.76 0.94 -19.08
CA GLY A 110 -17.48 0.80 -17.65
C GLY A 110 -16.04 0.41 -17.32
N PHE A 111 -15.73 0.37 -16.03
CA PHE A 111 -14.48 -0.16 -15.51
C PHE A 111 -14.75 -0.98 -14.24
N THR A 112 -13.86 -1.94 -14.00
CA THR A 112 -13.76 -2.65 -12.72
C THR A 112 -12.28 -2.79 -12.38
N ILE A 113 -11.88 -2.33 -11.19
CA ILE A 113 -10.52 -2.47 -10.68
C ILE A 113 -10.55 -3.43 -9.50
N ALA A 114 -9.82 -4.52 -9.62
CA ALA A 114 -9.55 -5.44 -8.53
C ALA A 114 -8.24 -5.06 -7.84
N THR A 115 -8.29 -4.97 -6.52
CA THR A 115 -7.13 -4.80 -5.66
C THR A 115 -6.94 -6.06 -4.85
N THR A 116 -5.75 -6.66 -4.91
CA THR A 116 -5.41 -7.84 -4.12
C THR A 116 -4.21 -7.55 -3.23
N GLY A 117 -4.25 -7.98 -1.99
CA GLY A 117 -3.14 -7.94 -1.04
C GLY A 117 -3.25 -9.08 -0.05
N HIS A 118 -2.39 -9.10 0.97
CA HIS A 118 -2.40 -10.14 2.00
C HIS A 118 -2.54 -9.51 3.39
N GLY A 119 -3.13 -10.28 4.31
CA GLY A 119 -3.24 -9.94 5.71
C GLY A 119 -1.89 -9.93 6.46
N PRO A 120 -1.90 -9.60 7.76
CA PRO A 120 -0.69 -9.57 8.59
C PRO A 120 0.02 -10.93 8.70
N ASP A 121 -0.72 -12.00 8.43
CA ASP A 121 -0.29 -13.39 8.35
C ASP A 121 0.38 -13.75 7.01
N GLY A 122 0.38 -12.82 6.05
CA GLY A 122 0.95 -12.98 4.72
C GLY A 122 0.23 -13.99 3.82
N THR A 123 -0.87 -14.59 4.29
CA THR A 123 -1.51 -15.74 3.64
C THR A 123 -2.98 -15.48 3.33
N THR A 124 -3.71 -14.80 4.23
CA THR A 124 -5.12 -14.48 3.99
C THR A 124 -5.24 -13.39 2.91
N PRO A 125 -5.88 -13.66 1.75
CA PRO A 125 -5.98 -12.69 0.68
C PRO A 125 -7.05 -11.63 0.97
N TYR A 126 -6.68 -10.36 0.89
CA TYR A 126 -7.61 -9.24 0.91
C TYR A 126 -7.91 -8.84 -0.53
N ILE A 127 -9.18 -8.91 -0.91
CA ILE A 127 -9.60 -8.52 -2.26
C ILE A 127 -10.69 -7.47 -2.18
N PHE A 128 -10.45 -6.35 -2.86
CA PHE A 128 -11.37 -5.24 -3.00
C PHE A 128 -11.69 -5.03 -4.48
N LEU A 129 -12.95 -4.83 -4.79
CA LEU A 129 -13.40 -4.48 -6.13
C LEU A 129 -13.96 -3.08 -6.09
N ALA A 130 -13.53 -2.23 -7.02
CA ALA A 130 -14.20 -0.99 -7.34
C ALA A 130 -14.79 -1.07 -8.73
N ASP A 131 -16.02 -0.60 -8.87
CA ASP A 131 -16.72 -0.52 -10.14
C ASP A 131 -17.10 0.92 -10.49
N GLN A 132 -17.66 1.08 -11.69
CA GLN A 132 -18.22 2.33 -12.22
C GLN A 132 -19.36 2.94 -11.41
N GLY A 133 -19.99 2.19 -10.50
CA GLY A 133 -20.97 2.70 -9.53
C GLY A 133 -20.31 3.44 -8.36
N GLY A 134 -18.98 3.45 -8.28
CA GLY A 134 -18.22 4.06 -7.19
C GLY A 134 -18.27 3.27 -5.89
N ILE A 135 -18.84 2.07 -5.91
CA ILE A 135 -18.94 1.19 -4.75
C ILE A 135 -17.64 0.39 -4.64
N ILE A 136 -17.06 0.37 -3.43
CA ILE A 136 -15.94 -0.50 -3.11
C ILE A 136 -16.48 -1.70 -2.33
N SER A 137 -16.44 -2.87 -2.95
CA SER A 137 -16.89 -4.12 -2.37
C SER A 137 -15.69 -4.94 -1.89
N GLN A 138 -15.65 -5.30 -0.61
CA GLN A 138 -14.69 -6.26 -0.09
C GLN A 138 -15.24 -7.67 -0.31
N ILE A 139 -14.51 -8.52 -1.03
CA ILE A 139 -14.95 -9.89 -1.35
C ILE A 139 -14.24 -10.96 -0.53
N SER A 140 -13.12 -10.63 0.12
CA SER A 140 -12.39 -11.53 1.01
C SER A 140 -11.91 -10.78 2.26
N PRO A 141 -12.11 -11.33 3.48
CA PRO A 141 -11.80 -10.68 4.75
C PRO A 141 -10.32 -10.40 4.90
#